data_AF-A0A3A9EWM5-F1
#
_entry.id   AF-A0A3A9EWM5-F1
#
_cell.length_a   1.000
_cell.length_b   1.000
_cell.length_c   1.000
_cell.angle_alpha   90.00
_cell.angle_beta   90.00
_cell.angle_gamma   90.00
#
_symmetry.space_group_name_H-M   'P 1'
#
loop_
_entity.id
_entity.type
_entity.pdbx_description
1 polymer ?
#
loop_
_entity_poly.entity_id
_entity_poly.type
_entity_poly.pdbx_seq_one_letter_code
_entity_poly.pdbx_strand_id
1 'polypeptide(L)'
;MSRFSEKGYIVRENAPIYLTQDMDRTVRWFEDVLGWYGNIVERDGQERGLYGVVFDVPPEVEAAHLAPFTGFQLFSGDPAGHELSFMQVEGIQLLYEFVREKGWN
;
A
#
# COMPACT_ATOMS: atom_id res chain seq x y z
N MET A 1 34.05 12.76 10.83
CA MET A 1 33.14 11.60 11.01
C MET A 1 31.92 11.83 10.12
N SER A 2 31.37 10.80 9.49
CA SER A 2 30.16 10.99 8.69
C SER A 2 28.96 11.12 9.64
N ARG A 3 27.92 11.86 9.25
CA ARG A 3 26.67 11.94 10.02
C ARG A 3 26.06 10.55 10.30
N PHE A 4 26.41 9.56 9.48
CA PHE A 4 26.02 8.17 9.66
C PHE A 4 26.69 7.52 10.89
N SER A 5 27.98 7.74 11.11
CA SER A 5 28.71 7.19 12.26
C SER A 5 28.25 7.74 13.61
N GLU A 6 27.60 8.91 13.64
CA GLU A 6 27.01 9.50 14.86
C GLU A 6 25.59 8.97 15.14
N LYS A 7 24.83 8.65 14.08
CA LYS A 7 23.41 8.26 14.16
C LYS A 7 23.20 6.80 14.57
N GLY A 8 24.06 5.89 14.10
CA GLY A 8 24.06 4.48 14.52
C GLY A 8 22.87 3.62 14.08
N TYR A 9 21.93 4.14 13.28
CA TYR A 9 20.78 3.36 12.77
C TYR A 9 20.48 3.64 11.30
N ILE A 10 19.80 2.68 10.67
CA ILE A 10 19.27 2.77 9.31
C ILE A 10 17.77 2.52 9.30
N VAL A 11 17.06 3.27 8.47
CA VAL A 11 15.65 3.00 8.17
C VAL A 11 15.64 1.89 7.12
N ARG A 12 14.96 0.78 7.43
CA ARG A 12 14.80 -0.34 6.49
C ARG A 12 13.61 -0.10 5.56
N GLU A 13 12.50 0.41 6.11
CA GLU A 13 11.26 0.69 5.40
C GLU A 13 10.58 1.93 5.99
N ASN A 14 9.87 2.68 5.15
CA ASN A 14 9.13 3.89 5.53
C ASN A 14 7.97 4.13 4.55
N ALA A 15 7.10 3.13 4.44
CA ALA A 15 5.98 3.15 3.51
C ALA A 15 4.93 4.21 3.89
N PRO A 16 4.22 4.78 2.91
CA PRO A 16 3.12 5.70 3.16
C PRO A 16 1.98 5.03 3.94
N ILE A 17 1.31 5.84 4.78
CA ILE A 17 0.13 5.43 5.54
C ILE A 17 -1.13 5.84 4.79
N TYR A 18 -2.12 4.96 4.74
CA TYR A 18 -3.44 5.19 4.19
C TYR A 18 -4.50 4.85 5.24
N LEU A 19 -5.35 5.82 5.57
CA LEU A 19 -6.44 5.63 6.54
C LEU A 19 -7.74 5.30 5.80
N THR A 20 -8.49 4.33 6.32
CA THR A 20 -9.79 3.94 5.76
C THR A 20 -10.78 3.53 6.84
N GLN A 21 -12.06 3.81 6.60
CA GLN A 21 -13.17 3.40 7.46
C GLN A 21 -13.67 1.98 7.13
N ASP A 22 -13.34 1.44 5.95
CA ASP A 22 -13.72 0.11 5.48
C ASP A 22 -12.55 -0.52 4.73
N MET A 23 -11.72 -1.25 5.47
CA MET A 23 -10.47 -1.82 4.95
C MET A 23 -10.72 -2.90 3.89
N ASP A 24 -11.76 -3.72 4.04
CA ASP A 24 -12.12 -4.74 3.05
C ASP A 24 -12.51 -4.09 1.71
N ARG A 25 -13.32 -3.03 1.75
CA ARG A 25 -13.66 -2.29 0.55
C ARG A 25 -12.45 -1.59 -0.07
N THR A 26 -11.56 -1.01 0.74
CA THR A 26 -10.33 -0.39 0.26
C THR A 26 -9.43 -1.41 -0.42
N VAL A 27 -9.15 -2.54 0.21
CA VAL A 27 -8.33 -3.63 -0.36
C VAL A 27 -8.91 -4.08 -1.70
N ARG A 28 -10.21 -4.38 -1.75
CA ARG A 28 -10.87 -4.79 -3.01
C ARG A 28 -10.73 -3.75 -4.11
N TRP A 29 -10.80 -2.46 -3.78
CA TRP A 29 -10.59 -1.41 -4.78
C TRP A 29 -9.16 -1.45 -5.34
N PHE A 30 -8.14 -1.60 -4.49
CA PHE A 30 -6.75 -1.73 -4.94
C PHE A 30 -6.57 -2.97 -5.83
N GLU A 31 -7.17 -4.10 -5.48
CA GLU A 31 -7.10 -5.34 -6.25
C GLU A 31 -7.84 -5.23 -7.58
N ASP A 32 -9.11 -4.79 -7.55
CA ASP A 32 -9.98 -4.78 -8.72
C ASP A 32 -9.60 -3.67 -9.71
N VAL A 33 -9.19 -2.49 -9.22
CA VAL A 33 -8.97 -1.29 -10.04
C VAL A 33 -7.51 -1.10 -10.41
N LEU A 34 -6.58 -1.28 -9.47
CA LEU A 34 -5.15 -1.09 -9.71
C LEU A 34 -4.42 -2.40 -10.03
N GLY A 35 -5.06 -3.56 -9.83
CA GLY A 35 -4.42 -4.85 -10.05
C GLY A 35 -3.36 -5.16 -8.98
N TRP A 36 -3.46 -4.51 -7.82
CA TRP A 36 -2.56 -4.71 -6.68
C TRP A 36 -2.99 -5.94 -5.88
N TYR A 37 -2.25 -6.24 -4.81
CA TYR A 37 -2.57 -7.27 -3.85
C TYR A 37 -2.82 -6.65 -2.49
N GLY A 38 -3.80 -7.17 -1.73
CA GLY A 38 -4.04 -6.75 -0.37
C GLY A 38 -3.89 -7.87 0.66
N ASN A 39 -3.56 -7.49 1.88
CA ASN A 39 -3.55 -8.38 3.03
C ASN A 39 -4.04 -7.64 4.27
N ILE A 40 -5.17 -8.09 4.82
CA ILE A 40 -5.69 -7.59 6.11
C ILE A 40 -5.10 -8.45 7.21
N VAL A 41 -4.13 -7.89 7.93
CA VAL A 41 -3.30 -8.61 8.90
C VAL A 41 -3.98 -8.71 10.26
N GLU A 42 -4.73 -7.67 10.65
CA GLU A 42 -5.40 -7.62 11.94
C GLU A 42 -6.86 -7.20 11.78
N ARG A 43 -7.74 -7.90 12.49
CA ARG A 43 -9.18 -7.61 12.58
C ARG A 43 -9.59 -7.44 14.04
N ASP A 44 -10.59 -6.59 14.26
CA ASP A 44 -11.20 -6.42 15.58
C ASP A 44 -12.19 -7.56 15.92
N GLY A 45 -12.77 -7.51 17.12
CA GLY A 45 -13.76 -8.51 17.56
C GLY A 45 -15.08 -8.52 16.79
N GLN A 46 -15.25 -7.66 15.79
CA GLN A 46 -16.38 -7.62 14.86
C GLN A 46 -15.95 -7.92 13.42
N GLU A 47 -14.75 -8.49 13.22
CA GLU A 47 -14.15 -8.82 11.93
C GLU A 47 -13.83 -7.59 11.04
N ARG A 48 -13.77 -6.38 11.60
CA ARG A 48 -13.38 -5.17 10.84
C ARG A 48 -11.86 -5.04 10.83
N GLY A 49 -11.28 -4.71 9.67
CA GLY A 49 -9.83 -4.54 9.53
C GLY A 49 -9.29 -3.38 10.37
N LEU A 50 -8.30 -3.66 11.21
CA LEU A 50 -7.57 -2.68 12.02
C LEU A 50 -6.24 -2.28 11.37
N TYR A 51 -5.54 -3.28 10.81
CA TYR A 51 -4.26 -3.11 10.14
C TYR A 51 -4.15 -4.04 8.93
N GLY A 52 -3.58 -3.52 7.84
CA GLY A 52 -3.34 -4.27 6.64
C GLY A 52 -2.36 -3.55 5.71
N VAL A 53 -2.11 -4.15 4.55
CA VAL A 53 -1.24 -3.60 3.53
C VAL A 53 -1.84 -3.82 2.15
N VAL A 54 -1.51 -2.93 1.22
CA VAL A 54 -1.69 -3.15 -0.22
C VAL A 54 -0.38 -2.87 -0.95
N PHE A 55 -0.02 -3.70 -1.92
CA PHE A 55 1.27 -3.61 -2.61
C PHE A 55 1.16 -4.10 -4.06
N ASP A 56 2.10 -3.67 -4.91
CA ASP A 56 2.09 -3.84 -6.36
C ASP A 56 2.92 -5.05 -6.85
N VAL A 57 3.70 -5.67 -5.97
CA VAL A 57 4.51 -6.86 -6.26
C VAL A 57 3.75 -8.15 -5.96
N PRO A 58 4.04 -9.28 -6.63
CA PRO A 58 3.41 -10.56 -6.30
C PRO A 58 3.60 -10.94 -4.82
N PRO A 59 2.58 -11.54 -4.15
CA PRO A 59 2.65 -11.88 -2.73
C PRO A 59 3.83 -12.79 -2.37
N GLU A 60 4.28 -13.65 -3.28
CA GLU A 60 5.42 -14.53 -3.06
C GLU A 60 6.75 -13.75 -2.95
N VAL A 61 6.85 -12.62 -3.65
CA VAL A 61 8.01 -11.71 -3.59
C VAL A 61 8.03 -10.95 -2.27
N GLU A 62 6.85 -10.49 -1.83
CA GLU A 62 6.65 -9.80 -0.55
C GLU A 62 6.97 -10.72 0.63
N ALA A 63 6.37 -11.91 0.67
CA ALA A 63 6.55 -12.86 1.77
C ALA A 63 8.02 -13.29 1.94
N ALA A 64 8.75 -13.43 0.83
CA ALA A 64 10.16 -13.78 0.83
C ALA A 64 11.10 -12.58 1.05
N HIS A 65 10.58 -11.36 1.20
CA HIS A 65 11.34 -10.11 1.37
C HIS A 65 12.44 -9.94 0.29
N LEU A 66 12.16 -10.41 -0.93
CA LEU A 66 13.13 -10.39 -2.04
C LEU A 66 13.32 -8.99 -2.63
N ALA A 67 12.36 -8.09 -2.36
CA ALA A 67 12.41 -6.68 -2.72
C ALA A 67 11.89 -5.83 -1.54
N PRO A 68 12.29 -4.54 -1.45
CA PRO A 68 11.72 -3.62 -0.46
C PRO A 68 10.20 -3.46 -0.65
N PHE A 69 9.47 -3.26 0.44
CA PHE A 69 8.05 -2.97 0.38
C PHE A 69 7.78 -1.60 -0.26
N THR A 70 6.99 -1.58 -1.34
CA THR A 70 6.62 -0.40 -2.14
C THR A 70 5.16 0.01 -2.03
N GLY A 71 4.40 -0.67 -1.16
CA GLY A 71 2.97 -0.47 -0.99
C GLY A 71 2.54 0.61 0.01
N PHE A 72 1.29 0.53 0.44
CA PHE A 72 0.71 1.34 1.51
C PHE A 72 0.45 0.50 2.76
N GLN A 73 0.67 1.12 3.91
CA GLN A 73 0.22 0.64 5.21
C GLN A 73 -1.21 1.14 5.45
N LEU A 74 -2.16 0.22 5.61
CA LEU A 74 -3.56 0.53 5.85
C LEU A 74 -3.88 0.52 7.36
N PHE A 75 -4.52 1.58 7.84
CA PHE A 75 -5.04 1.63 9.21
C PHE A 75 -6.50 2.05 9.23
N SER A 76 -7.25 1.56 10.22
CA SER A 76 -8.60 2.05 10.50
C SER A 76 -8.54 3.54 10.88
N GLY A 77 -9.28 4.38 10.17
CA GLY A 77 -9.34 5.82 10.44
C GLY A 77 -10.04 6.62 9.34
N ASP A 78 -10.15 7.93 9.55
CA ASP A 78 -10.77 8.81 8.57
C ASP A 78 -9.82 9.04 7.38
N PRO A 79 -10.29 8.86 6.13
CA PRO A 79 -9.47 9.11 4.95
C PRO A 79 -9.13 10.60 4.87
N ALA A 80 -7.89 10.92 4.50
CA ALA A 80 -7.36 12.26 4.58
C ALA A 80 -8.06 13.28 3.65
N GLY A 81 -8.70 12.82 2.57
CA GLY A 81 -9.42 13.68 1.62
C GLY A 81 -8.53 14.60 0.77
N HIS A 82 -7.21 14.38 0.77
CA HIS A 82 -6.21 15.10 -0.02
C HIS A 82 -5.09 14.14 -0.45
N GLU A 83 -4.11 14.61 -1.23
CA GLU A 83 -2.98 13.79 -1.68
C GLU A 83 -2.16 13.26 -0.49
N LEU A 84 -2.01 11.94 -0.42
CA LEU A 84 -1.32 11.25 0.68
C LEU A 84 0.07 10.74 0.30
N SER A 85 0.33 10.53 -0.98
CA SER A 85 1.58 9.92 -1.47
C SER A 85 1.80 10.23 -2.94
N PHE A 86 3.04 10.02 -3.39
CA PHE A 86 3.47 10.13 -4.77
C PHE A 86 4.17 8.84 -5.17
N MET A 87 3.79 8.29 -6.33
CA MET A 87 4.39 7.08 -6.87
C MET A 87 4.99 7.38 -8.24
N GLN A 88 6.22 6.91 -8.46
CA GLN A 88 6.84 6.92 -9.78
C GLN A 88 6.47 5.62 -10.49
N VAL A 89 5.89 5.73 -11.69
CA VAL A 89 5.41 4.59 -12.48
C VAL A 89 6.10 4.57 -13.83
N GLU A 90 6.60 3.40 -14.24
CA GLU A 90 7.01 3.14 -15.61
C GLU A 90 5.82 2.60 -16.41
N GLY A 91 5.54 3.16 -17.60
CA GLY A 91 4.37 2.77 -18.39
C GLY A 91 3.05 3.38 -17.91
N ILE A 92 3.03 4.69 -17.63
CA ILE A 92 1.83 5.40 -17.16
C ILE A 92 0.61 5.25 -18.10
N GLN A 93 0.82 5.10 -19.41
CA GLN A 93 -0.26 4.81 -20.36
C GLN A 93 -0.91 3.44 -20.10
N LEU A 94 -0.12 2.42 -19.80
CA LEU A 94 -0.63 1.08 -19.49
C LEU A 94 -1.41 1.07 -18.16
N LEU A 95 -0.91 1.80 -17.15
CA LEU A 95 -1.66 1.97 -15.90
C LEU A 95 -3.01 2.64 -16.16
N TYR A 96 -3.01 3.72 -16.95
CA TYR A 96 -4.25 4.42 -17.31
C TYR A 96 -5.23 3.51 -18.05
N GLU A 97 -4.78 2.79 -19.07
CA GLU A 97 -5.60 1.85 -19.84
C GLU A 97 -6.18 0.74 -18.96
N PHE A 98 -5.36 0.12 -18.11
CA PHE A 98 -5.79 -0.91 -17.17
C PHE A 98 -6.92 -0.41 -16.26
N VAL A 99 -6.73 0.74 -15.60
CA VAL A 99 -7.73 1.32 -14.68
C VAL A 99 -9.05 1.62 -15.41
N ARG A 100 -8.96 2.14 -16.65
CA ARG A 100 -10.14 2.44 -17.47
C ARG A 100 -10.89 1.17 -17.89
N GLU A 101 -10.18 0.09 -18.21
CA GLU A 101 -10.79 -1.22 -18.53
C GLU A 101 -11.54 -1.83 -17.34
N LYS A 102 -11.13 -1.50 -16.10
CA LYS A 102 -11.85 -1.89 -14.87
C LYS A 102 -13.09 -1.03 -14.59
N GLY A 103 -13.39 -0.06 -15.46
CA GLY A 103 -14.57 0.80 -15.34
C GLY A 103 -14.41 1.95 -14.35
N TRP A 104 -13.19 2.21 -13.87
CA TRP A 104 -12.90 3.35 -13.01
C TRP A 104 -12.54 4.57 -13.87
N ASN A 105 -13.48 5.51 -13.96
CA ASN A 105 -13.43 6.64 -14.90
C ASN A 105 -12.98 7.95 -14.28
#